data_AF-A0A5S4GXT8-F1
#
_entry.id   AF-A0A5S4GXT8-F1
#
_cell.length_a   1.000
_cell.length_b   1.000
_cell.length_c   1.000
_cell.angle_alpha   90.00
_cell.angle_beta   90.00
_cell.angle_gamma   90.00
#
_symmetry.space_group_name_H-M   'P 1'
#
loop_
_entity.id
_entity.type
_entity.pdbx_description
1 polymer ?
#
loop_
_entity_poly.entity_id
_entity_poly.type
_entity_poly.pdbx_seq_one_letter_code
_entity_poly.pdbx_strand_id
1 'polypeptide(L)'
;MPSDGLWRIIRVGLVGLLLAGTVAGLALGDAWLWVAVEWSPPAHADYDASDGFATSTVVALFGAALVKAALLWLILRAPAPGPLDRRAKALRRLLYLAVAYSLVLWYPIALLPDAVDAAFYLVLWTAIDVLYLLVIRWRSRVLRAVAGAMFAVELAGMSNELLDELDLPELGASYIVSLGLMLGGVAATVITVVGQRRDGRWSRGTQAAGWLSVGVYALVIPLNVLAGRIPGTSTAMLVVLDAVGLVSTVWIAATARELPIADRPADLPPARRRGIRVAVAAVAVLPIIAMIHPEQAAHLTYTRASMDCYDRPSFGDLKPAERDAAFLCRARSAEGGVTPMFPDSLSDQAILAYGRALCRAKDRDEQKAILAQAGSEQPASGADPWDLVYVCPEIVGKTHPELLRSTAETEAANTGYIAEENAKCRDPWPRTKGVVQATAKYFLFVDGDPGYLVHDPKDETAEQAAEQAMDKVYDDDALIGVAGSAALIGHIEDVVDLCLTVKAFRTAPPRRTAGWEQVNEVPIVSRSGRLTVPYMGEGGEVGAGAPMPNLAIAGKGRYRLRVYVRVGNEEQHLVVVFPGASRKRLQLKP
;
A
#
# COMPACT_ATOMS: atom_id res chain seq x y z
N MET A 1 -30.92 30.83 18.76
CA MET A 1 -29.61 31.02 18.11
C MET A 1 -28.63 31.27 19.25
N PRO A 2 -27.50 30.57 19.32
CA PRO A 2 -26.47 30.87 20.31
C PRO A 2 -26.06 32.34 20.18
N SER A 3 -25.83 33.01 21.29
CA SER A 3 -25.36 34.40 21.32
C SER A 3 -24.01 34.50 20.59
N ASP A 4 -23.71 35.66 20.00
CA ASP A 4 -22.42 35.92 19.34
C ASP A 4 -21.21 35.59 20.24
N GLY A 5 -21.41 35.59 21.57
CA GLY A 5 -20.44 35.16 22.56
C GLY A 5 -20.02 33.69 22.41
N LEU A 6 -20.94 32.75 22.17
CA LEU A 6 -20.59 31.33 22.06
C LEU A 6 -19.71 31.05 20.83
N TRP A 7 -20.03 31.65 19.69
CA TRP A 7 -19.22 31.50 18.47
C TRP A 7 -17.82 32.10 18.65
N ARG A 8 -17.70 33.21 19.37
CA ARG A 8 -16.41 33.80 19.69
C ARG A 8 -15.57 32.87 20.57
N ILE A 9 -16.16 32.22 21.57
CA ILE A 9 -15.49 31.27 22.46
C ILE A 9 -15.01 30.04 21.66
N ILE A 10 -15.89 29.43 20.86
CA ILE A 10 -15.54 28.25 20.06
C ILE A 10 -14.40 28.58 19.09
N ARG A 11 -14.48 29.71 18.39
CA ARG A 11 -13.45 30.13 17.44
C ARG A 11 -12.10 30.37 18.10
N VAL A 12 -12.08 31.09 19.23
CA VAL A 12 -10.83 31.36 19.97
C VAL A 12 -10.27 30.06 20.56
N GLY A 13 -11.14 29.20 21.10
CA GLY A 13 -10.77 27.92 21.68
C GLY A 13 -10.13 26.98 20.67
N LEU A 14 -10.77 26.75 19.51
CA LEU A 14 -10.26 25.83 18.49
C LEU A 14 -8.96 26.33 17.83
N VAL A 15 -8.89 27.61 17.50
CA VAL A 15 -7.65 28.19 16.93
C VAL A 15 -6.53 28.19 17.98
N GLY A 16 -6.84 28.51 19.24
CA GLY A 16 -5.88 28.44 20.33
C GLY A 16 -5.39 27.03 20.60
N LEU A 17 -6.28 26.03 20.56
CA LEU A 17 -5.95 24.61 20.74
C LEU A 17 -5.01 24.11 19.63
N LEU A 18 -5.31 24.43 18.37
CA LEU A 18 -4.45 24.07 17.23
C LEU A 18 -3.04 24.64 17.42
N LEU A 19 -2.93 25.95 17.67
CA LEU A 19 -1.63 26.62 17.82
C LEU A 19 -0.86 26.13 19.06
N ALA A 20 -1.56 25.93 20.18
CA ALA A 20 -0.94 25.39 21.39
C ALA A 20 -0.49 23.93 21.19
N GLY A 21 -1.28 23.11 20.49
CA GLY A 21 -0.94 21.75 20.12
C GLY A 21 0.29 21.69 19.21
N THR A 22 0.39 22.58 18.22
CA THR A 22 1.58 22.68 17.36
C THR A 22 2.83 23.05 18.16
N VAL A 23 2.75 24.03 19.06
CA VAL A 23 3.89 24.42 19.92
C VAL A 23 4.29 23.29 20.87
N ALA A 24 3.31 22.59 21.46
CA ALA A 24 3.57 21.43 22.30
C ALA A 24 4.17 20.26 21.51
N GLY A 25 3.71 20.03 20.28
CA GLY A 25 4.26 19.01 19.38
C GLY A 25 5.74 19.20 19.09
N LEU A 26 6.20 20.45 18.90
CA LEU A 26 7.63 20.74 18.75
C LEU A 26 8.48 20.34 19.96
N ALA A 27 7.90 20.26 21.16
CA ALA A 27 8.58 19.85 22.38
C ALA A 27 8.40 18.35 22.71
N LEU A 28 7.25 17.77 22.35
CA LEU A 28 6.86 16.40 22.69
C LEU A 28 7.21 15.38 21.60
N GLY A 29 7.58 15.84 20.40
CA GLY A 29 8.04 15.01 19.28
C GLY A 29 7.11 15.08 18.06
N ASP A 30 7.66 14.59 16.95
CA ASP A 30 7.07 14.66 15.60
C ASP A 30 5.66 14.09 15.50
N ALA A 31 5.39 12.97 16.17
CA ALA A 31 4.07 12.35 16.21
C ALA A 31 3.01 13.29 16.80
N TRP A 32 3.34 14.05 17.85
CA TRP A 32 2.40 15.01 18.45
C TRP A 32 2.20 16.24 17.56
N LEU A 33 3.25 16.68 16.87
CA LEU A 33 3.14 17.74 15.88
C LEU A 33 2.22 17.34 14.72
N TRP A 34 2.36 16.11 14.23
CA TRP A 34 1.47 15.54 13.20
C TRP A 34 0.01 15.54 13.66
N VAL A 35 -0.29 14.93 14.80
CA VAL A 35 -1.66 14.83 15.33
C VAL A 35 -2.28 16.21 15.52
N ALA A 36 -1.52 17.19 16.00
CA ALA A 36 -2.01 18.54 16.18
C ALA A 36 -2.41 19.22 14.86
N VAL A 37 -1.68 18.97 13.78
CA VAL A 37 -1.84 19.66 12.49
C VAL A 37 -2.77 18.91 11.55
N GLU A 38 -2.57 17.60 11.38
CA GLU A 38 -3.31 16.73 10.46
C GLU A 38 -4.58 16.13 11.07
N TRP A 39 -4.78 16.28 12.39
CA TRP A 39 -5.94 15.74 13.12
C TRP A 39 -6.12 14.22 12.95
N SER A 40 -5.02 13.53 12.65
CA SER A 40 -4.97 12.09 12.37
C SER A 40 -3.77 11.44 13.06
N PRO A 41 -3.81 10.13 13.37
CA PRO A 41 -2.62 9.41 13.83
C PRO A 41 -1.59 9.28 12.69
N PRO A 42 -0.27 9.35 12.96
CA PRO A 42 0.78 9.18 11.94
C PRO A 42 0.71 7.82 11.23
N ALA A 43 0.20 6.79 11.91
CA ALA A 43 0.07 5.44 11.37
C ALA A 43 -0.84 5.34 10.12
N HIS A 44 -1.70 6.32 9.86
CA HIS A 44 -2.54 6.34 8.64
C HIS A 44 -1.76 6.75 7.38
N ALA A 45 -0.50 7.18 7.50
CA ALA A 45 0.33 7.58 6.38
C ALA A 45 1.40 6.53 6.00
N ASP A 46 1.21 5.26 6.41
CA ASP A 46 2.20 4.17 6.28
C ASP A 46 3.61 4.57 6.74
N TYR A 47 3.65 5.40 7.78
CA TYR A 47 4.88 5.98 8.26
C TYR A 47 5.49 5.12 9.37
N ASP A 48 6.63 4.48 9.08
CA ASP A 48 7.45 3.82 10.08
C ASP A 48 8.12 4.88 10.97
N ALA A 49 7.69 4.91 12.23
CA ALA A 49 8.04 5.95 13.19
C ALA A 49 9.50 5.92 13.68
N SER A 50 10.37 5.07 13.12
CA SER A 50 11.72 4.86 13.64
C SER A 50 12.67 6.04 13.41
N ASP A 51 12.49 6.78 12.31
CA ASP A 51 13.55 7.70 11.83
C ASP A 51 13.24 9.21 12.02
N GLY A 52 12.07 9.55 12.57
CA GLY A 52 11.67 10.95 12.77
C GLY A 52 11.42 11.73 11.47
N PHE A 53 10.76 12.89 11.56
CA PHE A 53 10.39 13.67 10.39
C PHE A 53 11.58 14.44 9.83
N ALA A 54 11.71 14.41 8.50
CA ALA A 54 12.61 15.30 7.79
C ALA A 54 12.31 16.78 8.15
N THR A 55 13.36 17.62 8.22
CA THR A 55 13.23 19.05 8.53
C THR A 55 12.23 19.76 7.61
N SER A 56 12.15 19.36 6.34
CA SER A 56 11.17 19.89 5.39
C SER A 56 9.72 19.59 5.79
N THR A 57 9.45 18.39 6.33
CA THR A 57 8.13 17.99 6.83
C THR A 57 7.77 18.75 8.11
N VAL A 58 8.70 18.92 9.04
CA VAL A 58 8.48 19.72 10.26
C VAL A 58 8.16 21.18 9.91
N VAL A 59 8.91 21.77 8.98
CA VAL A 59 8.64 23.13 8.48
C VAL A 59 7.28 23.22 7.78
N ALA A 60 6.92 22.22 6.97
CA ALA A 60 5.63 22.15 6.31
C ALA A 60 4.48 22.05 7.32
N LEU A 61 4.60 21.21 8.36
CA LEU A 61 3.61 21.07 9.44
C LEU A 61 3.41 22.39 10.19
N PHE A 62 4.49 23.09 10.51
CA PHE A 62 4.39 24.40 11.16
C PHE A 62 3.71 25.45 10.26
N GLY A 63 4.07 25.49 8.97
CA GLY A 63 3.42 26.36 7.99
C GLY A 63 1.93 26.02 7.82
N ALA A 64 1.61 24.73 7.70
CA ALA A 64 0.25 24.22 7.62
C ALA A 64 -0.57 24.58 8.86
N ALA A 65 -0.02 24.48 10.06
CA ALA A 65 -0.70 24.87 11.30
C ALA A 65 -1.16 26.35 11.26
N LEU A 66 -0.29 27.26 10.81
CA LEU A 66 -0.62 28.69 10.71
C LEU A 66 -1.70 28.94 9.65
N VAL A 67 -1.61 28.26 8.50
CA VAL A 67 -2.60 28.35 7.43
C VAL A 67 -3.95 27.80 7.90
N LYS A 68 -3.99 26.58 8.46
CA LYS A 68 -5.18 25.94 9.03
C LYS A 68 -5.82 26.81 10.11
N ALA A 69 -5.03 27.41 11.01
CA ALA A 69 -5.50 28.35 12.03
C ALA A 69 -6.21 29.58 11.41
N ALA A 70 -5.62 30.18 10.37
CA ALA A 70 -6.21 31.31 9.67
C ALA A 70 -7.50 30.91 8.93
N LEU A 71 -7.53 29.75 8.28
CA LEU A 71 -8.71 29.25 7.56
C LEU A 71 -9.83 28.87 8.54
N LEU A 72 -9.53 28.19 9.65
CA LEU A 72 -10.48 27.90 10.73
C LEU A 72 -11.10 29.18 11.29
N TRP A 73 -10.31 30.24 11.45
CA TRP A 73 -10.84 31.55 11.87
C TRP A 73 -11.89 32.11 10.90
N LEU A 74 -11.73 31.86 9.59
CA LEU A 74 -12.69 32.27 8.55
C LEU A 74 -13.92 31.36 8.49
N ILE A 75 -13.73 30.05 8.69
CA ILE A 75 -14.80 29.03 8.72
C ILE A 75 -15.74 29.30 9.89
N LEU A 76 -15.19 29.51 11.09
CA LEU A 76 -15.92 29.65 12.36
C LEU A 76 -16.49 31.07 12.59
N ARG A 77 -16.63 31.90 11.55
CA ARG A 77 -17.31 33.19 11.69
C ARG A 77 -18.83 32.98 11.82
N ALA A 78 -19.44 33.77 12.71
CA ALA A 78 -20.87 33.71 12.97
C ALA A 78 -21.71 33.84 11.68
N PRO A 79 -22.80 33.07 11.54
CA PRO A 79 -23.74 33.20 10.43
C PRO A 79 -24.29 34.63 10.32
N ALA A 80 -24.53 35.14 9.10
CA ALA A 80 -25.16 36.44 8.95
C ALA A 80 -26.62 36.36 9.46
N PRO A 81 -27.08 37.33 10.26
CA PRO A 81 -28.48 37.39 10.68
C PRO A 81 -29.37 37.72 9.48
N GLY A 82 -30.60 37.20 9.49
CA GLY A 82 -31.61 37.51 8.48
C GLY A 82 -32.60 36.38 8.23
N PRO A 83 -33.76 36.68 7.63
CA PRO A 83 -34.75 35.67 7.30
C PRO A 83 -34.23 34.71 6.24
N LEU A 84 -34.59 33.44 6.36
CA LEU A 84 -34.35 32.41 5.36
C LEU A 84 -35.66 31.70 5.05
N ASP A 85 -35.89 31.40 3.78
CA ASP A 85 -36.94 30.46 3.40
C ASP A 85 -36.57 29.02 3.81
N ARG A 86 -37.53 28.10 3.69
CA ARG A 86 -37.34 26.70 4.11
C ARG A 86 -36.18 26.02 3.37
N ARG A 87 -35.99 26.34 2.09
CA ARG A 87 -34.97 25.73 1.21
C ARG A 87 -33.57 26.23 1.54
N ALA A 88 -33.40 27.54 1.69
CA ALA A 88 -32.14 28.15 2.09
C ALA A 88 -31.74 27.77 3.53
N LYS A 89 -32.72 27.57 4.43
CA LYS A 89 -32.47 27.02 5.76
C LYS A 89 -31.96 25.57 5.71
N ALA A 90 -32.52 24.73 4.84
CA ALA A 90 -32.03 23.37 4.62
C ALA A 90 -30.62 23.38 4.04
N LEU A 91 -30.39 24.17 2.98
CA LEU A 91 -29.08 24.30 2.33
C LEU A 91 -28.01 24.77 3.33
N ARG A 92 -28.31 25.81 4.12
CA ARG A 92 -27.39 26.28 5.17
C ARG A 92 -26.99 25.16 6.13
N ARG A 93 -27.95 24.33 6.57
CA ARG A 93 -27.68 23.24 7.51
C ARG A 93 -26.80 22.16 6.87
N LEU A 94 -27.09 21.76 5.64
CA LEU A 94 -26.28 20.77 4.92
C LEU A 94 -24.87 21.28 4.61
N LEU A 95 -24.70 22.55 4.25
CA LEU A 95 -23.38 23.14 4.06
C LEU A 95 -22.57 23.17 5.38
N TYR A 96 -23.20 23.45 6.52
CA TYR A 96 -22.51 23.33 7.81
C TYR A 96 -22.24 21.88 8.22
N LEU A 97 -23.08 20.92 7.79
CA LEU A 97 -22.81 19.50 7.97
C LEU A 97 -21.60 19.07 7.13
N ALA A 98 -21.49 19.52 5.88
CA ALA A 98 -20.31 19.30 5.04
C ALA A 98 -19.05 19.92 5.67
N VAL A 99 -19.14 21.14 6.21
CA VAL A 99 -18.03 21.75 6.97
C VAL A 99 -17.66 20.93 8.21
N ALA A 100 -18.64 20.43 8.96
CA ALA A 100 -18.38 19.59 10.13
C ALA A 100 -17.75 18.24 9.75
N TYR A 101 -18.18 17.67 8.63
CA TYR A 101 -17.60 16.46 8.06
C TYR A 101 -16.13 16.67 7.72
N SER A 102 -15.80 17.68 6.91
CA SER A 102 -14.42 17.99 6.51
C SER A 102 -13.48 18.34 7.67
N LEU A 103 -14.01 18.80 8.81
CA LEU A 103 -13.18 19.19 9.95
C LEU A 103 -13.04 18.11 11.02
N VAL A 104 -14.10 17.35 11.30
CA VAL A 104 -14.16 16.48 12.49
C VAL A 104 -14.84 15.14 12.23
N LEU A 105 -15.93 15.10 11.45
CA LEU A 105 -16.69 13.84 11.32
C LEU A 105 -16.02 12.82 10.38
N TRP A 106 -15.09 13.25 9.53
CA TRP A 106 -14.36 12.33 8.66
C TRP A 106 -13.66 11.22 9.45
N TYR A 107 -13.01 11.53 10.59
CA TYR A 107 -12.29 10.56 11.40
C TYR A 107 -13.19 9.45 12.01
N PRO A 108 -14.27 9.76 12.75
CA PRO A 108 -15.14 8.72 13.28
C PRO A 108 -15.93 7.99 12.19
N ILE A 109 -16.16 8.60 11.02
CA ILE A 109 -16.82 7.93 9.89
C ILE A 109 -15.85 6.97 9.20
N ALA A 110 -14.57 7.29 9.11
CA ALA A 110 -13.52 6.38 8.63
C ALA A 110 -13.31 5.14 9.53
N LEU A 111 -13.96 5.08 10.71
CA LEU A 111 -14.03 3.86 11.53
C LEU A 111 -15.21 2.95 11.15
N LEU A 112 -16.10 3.41 10.29
CA LEU A 112 -17.18 2.63 9.70
C LEU A 112 -16.68 1.98 8.40
N PRO A 113 -17.39 0.97 7.86
CA PRO A 113 -17.06 0.44 6.54
C PRO A 113 -17.06 1.56 5.49
N ASP A 114 -16.10 1.53 4.57
CA ASP A 114 -15.88 2.60 3.58
C ASP A 114 -17.13 2.88 2.72
N ALA A 115 -17.89 1.84 2.38
CA ALA A 115 -19.19 1.96 1.72
C ALA A 115 -20.21 2.87 2.47
N VAL A 116 -20.15 2.92 3.81
CA VAL A 116 -21.01 3.80 4.62
C VAL A 116 -20.58 5.26 4.47
N ASP A 117 -19.28 5.52 4.44
CA ASP A 117 -18.75 6.86 4.21
C ASP A 117 -19.11 7.37 2.82
N ALA A 118 -18.81 6.57 1.79
CA ALA A 118 -19.14 6.86 0.40
C ALA A 118 -20.65 7.13 0.22
N ALA A 119 -21.51 6.28 0.82
CA ALA A 119 -22.95 6.48 0.77
C ALA A 119 -23.41 7.75 1.48
N PHE A 120 -22.86 8.05 2.66
CA PHE A 120 -23.16 9.28 3.40
C PHE A 120 -22.78 10.52 2.58
N TYR A 121 -21.58 10.52 2.00
CA TYR A 121 -21.05 11.60 1.19
C TYR A 121 -21.90 11.83 -0.07
N LEU A 122 -22.24 10.77 -0.79
CA LEU A 122 -23.11 10.82 -1.97
C LEU A 122 -24.49 11.41 -1.64
N VAL A 123 -25.12 10.97 -0.54
CA VAL A 123 -26.43 11.47 -0.11
C VAL A 123 -26.36 12.95 0.28
N LEU A 124 -25.30 13.34 1.01
CA LEU A 124 -25.09 14.72 1.45
C LEU A 124 -24.94 15.67 0.25
N TRP A 125 -24.06 15.34 -0.70
CA TRP A 125 -23.82 16.19 -1.87
C TRP A 125 -24.99 16.22 -2.83
N THR A 126 -25.67 15.09 -3.05
CA THR A 126 -26.92 15.05 -3.83
C THR A 126 -27.94 16.06 -3.30
N ALA A 127 -28.13 16.11 -1.97
CA ALA A 127 -29.06 17.03 -1.36
C ALA A 127 -28.61 18.50 -1.47
N ILE A 128 -27.31 18.76 -1.36
CA ILE A 128 -26.71 20.10 -1.53
C ILE A 128 -26.91 20.59 -2.96
N ASP A 129 -26.63 19.78 -3.98
CA ASP A 129 -26.69 20.16 -5.40
C ASP A 129 -28.10 20.47 -5.85
N VAL A 130 -29.06 19.62 -5.46
CA VAL A 130 -30.49 19.86 -5.70
C VAL A 130 -30.90 21.19 -5.08
N LEU A 131 -30.46 21.48 -3.85
CA LEU A 131 -30.77 22.74 -3.19
C LEU A 131 -30.01 23.93 -3.81
N TYR A 132 -28.80 23.77 -4.33
CA TYR A 132 -28.12 24.83 -5.09
C TYR A 132 -28.90 25.19 -6.36
N LEU A 133 -29.41 24.21 -7.11
CA LEU A 133 -30.26 24.45 -8.28
C LEU A 133 -31.55 25.20 -7.92
N LEU A 134 -32.09 24.97 -6.71
CA LEU A 134 -33.34 25.57 -6.25
C LEU A 134 -33.16 26.94 -5.58
N VAL A 135 -32.07 27.15 -4.85
CA VAL A 135 -31.83 28.35 -4.03
C VAL A 135 -31.10 29.42 -4.81
N ILE A 136 -30.15 29.07 -5.69
CA ILE A 136 -29.44 30.05 -6.52
C ILE A 136 -30.39 30.59 -7.59
N ARG A 137 -30.47 31.91 -7.73
CA ARG A 137 -31.26 32.59 -8.76
C ARG A 137 -30.53 32.55 -10.10
N TRP A 138 -30.68 31.43 -10.80
CA TRP A 138 -30.15 31.24 -12.14
C TRP A 138 -30.85 32.18 -13.14
N ARG A 139 -30.16 33.24 -13.56
CA ARG A 139 -30.70 34.24 -14.51
C ARG A 139 -31.03 33.68 -15.90
N SER A 140 -30.50 32.51 -16.25
CA SER A 140 -30.77 31.81 -17.52
C SER A 140 -31.12 30.35 -17.26
N ARG A 141 -32.12 29.84 -17.99
CA ARG A 141 -32.49 28.40 -17.97
C ARG A 141 -31.35 27.52 -18.46
N VAL A 142 -30.57 27.99 -19.45
CA VAL A 142 -29.40 27.28 -19.97
C VAL A 142 -28.35 27.12 -18.88
N LEU A 143 -28.06 28.19 -18.12
CA LEU A 143 -27.07 28.13 -17.04
C LEU A 143 -27.47 27.14 -15.94
N ARG A 144 -28.77 27.09 -15.63
CA ARG A 144 -29.32 26.12 -14.68
C ARG A 144 -29.22 24.68 -15.20
N ALA A 145 -29.51 24.45 -16.48
CA ALA A 145 -29.39 23.14 -17.10
C ALA A 145 -27.93 22.66 -17.13
N VAL A 146 -26.99 23.55 -17.47
CA VAL A 146 -25.55 23.26 -17.42
C VAL A 146 -25.11 22.93 -15.99
N ALA A 147 -25.57 23.69 -14.99
CA ALA A 147 -25.27 23.36 -13.59
C ALA A 147 -25.81 21.98 -13.20
N GLY A 148 -27.04 21.64 -13.58
CA GLY A 148 -27.62 20.32 -13.30
C GLY A 148 -26.85 19.18 -13.98
N ALA A 149 -26.36 19.40 -15.21
CA ALA A 149 -25.52 18.42 -15.89
C ALA A 149 -24.17 18.22 -15.19
N MET A 150 -23.51 19.30 -14.75
CA MET A 150 -22.22 19.19 -14.03
C MET A 150 -22.38 18.51 -12.66
N PHE A 151 -23.43 18.84 -11.91
CA PHE A 151 -23.75 18.14 -10.65
C PHE A 151 -24.02 16.65 -10.88
N ALA A 152 -24.75 16.29 -11.95
CA ALA A 152 -24.97 14.88 -12.27
C ALA A 152 -23.67 14.13 -12.58
N VAL A 153 -22.70 14.76 -13.26
CA VAL A 153 -21.38 14.17 -13.52
C VAL A 153 -20.58 14.00 -12.23
N GLU A 154 -20.57 15.00 -11.36
CA GLU A 154 -19.94 14.93 -10.03
C GLU A 154 -20.53 13.77 -9.19
N LEU A 155 -21.87 13.68 -9.11
CA LEU A 155 -22.55 12.61 -8.38
C LEU A 155 -22.36 11.23 -9.01
N ALA A 156 -22.22 11.13 -10.33
CA ALA A 156 -21.87 9.88 -11.00
C ALA A 156 -20.47 9.41 -10.56
N GLY A 157 -19.55 10.34 -10.28
CA GLY A 157 -18.23 10.00 -9.77
C GLY A 157 -18.26 9.45 -8.35
N MET A 158 -18.96 10.15 -7.46
CA MET A 158 -19.18 9.66 -6.08
C MET A 158 -19.97 8.33 -6.06
N SER A 159 -20.85 8.11 -7.04
CA SER A 159 -21.56 6.84 -7.18
C SER A 159 -20.65 5.70 -7.64
N ASN A 160 -19.65 6.00 -8.48
CA ASN A 160 -18.67 4.99 -8.89
C ASN A 160 -17.84 4.50 -7.71
N GLU A 161 -17.38 5.43 -6.87
CA GLU A 161 -16.67 5.13 -5.62
C GLU A 161 -17.52 4.24 -4.69
N LEU A 162 -18.81 4.54 -4.53
CA LEU A 162 -19.70 3.68 -3.76
C LEU A 162 -19.92 2.28 -4.39
N LEU A 163 -19.90 2.16 -5.72
CA LEU A 163 -20.03 0.86 -6.39
C LEU A 163 -18.78 0.00 -6.17
N ASP A 164 -17.61 0.62 -6.24
CA ASP A 164 -16.31 -0.01 -5.95
C ASP A 164 -16.30 -0.57 -4.53
N GLU A 165 -16.65 0.25 -3.52
CA GLU A 165 -16.72 -0.16 -2.11
C GLU A 165 -17.77 -1.25 -1.80
N LEU A 166 -18.69 -1.51 -2.73
CA LEU A 166 -19.71 -2.56 -2.61
C LEU A 166 -19.39 -3.81 -3.44
N ASP A 167 -18.19 -3.88 -4.03
CA ASP A 167 -17.79 -4.93 -4.97
C ASP A 167 -18.77 -5.08 -6.15
N LEU A 168 -19.37 -3.97 -6.61
CA LEU A 168 -20.32 -3.94 -7.72
C LEU A 168 -19.65 -3.48 -9.01
N PRO A 169 -20.19 -3.84 -10.20
CA PRO A 169 -19.61 -3.43 -11.46
C PRO A 169 -19.51 -1.90 -11.58
N GLU A 170 -18.30 -1.39 -11.56
CA GLU A 170 -18.00 0.03 -11.72
C GLU A 170 -18.38 0.57 -13.11
N LEU A 171 -18.51 1.90 -13.21
CA LEU A 171 -18.60 2.64 -14.46
C LEU A 171 -17.22 2.70 -15.17
N GLY A 172 -16.50 1.58 -15.23
CA GLY A 172 -15.23 1.41 -15.91
C GLY A 172 -14.03 2.02 -15.20
N ALA A 173 -13.13 1.17 -14.68
CA ALA A 173 -11.87 1.50 -13.99
C ALA A 173 -10.81 2.23 -14.86
N SER A 174 -11.19 2.82 -16.00
CA SER A 174 -10.24 3.52 -16.83
C SER A 174 -9.85 4.86 -16.21
N TYR A 175 -8.55 5.14 -16.20
CA TYR A 175 -7.97 6.42 -15.76
C TYR A 175 -8.67 7.66 -16.40
N ILE A 176 -9.18 7.52 -17.63
CA ILE A 176 -9.91 8.57 -18.34
C ILE A 176 -11.23 8.89 -17.65
N VAL A 177 -11.97 7.88 -17.19
CA VAL A 177 -13.23 8.06 -16.46
C VAL A 177 -12.97 8.74 -15.14
N SER A 178 -11.99 8.28 -14.35
CA SER A 178 -11.61 8.91 -13.08
C SER A 178 -11.21 10.39 -13.26
N LEU A 179 -10.40 10.71 -14.27
CA LEU A 179 -10.04 12.08 -14.59
C LEU A 179 -11.26 12.92 -15.00
N GLY A 180 -12.16 12.36 -15.80
CA GLY A 180 -13.41 13.01 -16.21
C GLY A 180 -14.31 13.35 -15.03
N LEU A 181 -14.43 12.43 -14.07
CA LEU A 181 -15.19 12.61 -12.84
C LEU A 181 -14.59 13.70 -11.93
N MET A 182 -13.26 13.70 -11.73
CA MET A 182 -12.56 14.76 -11.01
C MET A 182 -12.77 16.14 -11.65
N LEU A 183 -12.64 16.23 -12.97
CA LEU A 183 -12.91 17.47 -13.72
C LEU A 183 -14.39 17.90 -13.60
N GLY A 184 -15.30 16.94 -13.44
CA GLY A 184 -16.71 17.17 -13.14
C GLY A 184 -16.92 17.99 -11.87
N GLY A 185 -16.29 17.62 -10.76
CA GLY A 185 -16.35 18.36 -9.49
C GLY A 185 -15.77 19.78 -9.60
N VAL A 186 -14.70 19.97 -10.38
CA VAL A 186 -14.14 21.30 -10.67
C VAL A 186 -15.15 22.14 -11.47
N ALA A 187 -15.76 21.56 -12.50
CA ALA A 187 -16.76 22.23 -13.31
C ALA A 187 -18.01 22.60 -12.50
N ALA A 188 -18.45 21.73 -11.59
CA ALA A 188 -19.54 21.97 -10.64
C ALA A 188 -19.22 23.13 -9.68
N THR A 189 -17.99 23.21 -9.18
CA THR A 189 -17.54 24.35 -8.35
C THR A 189 -17.54 25.65 -9.16
N VAL A 190 -16.98 25.64 -10.36
CA VAL A 190 -16.94 26.82 -11.26
C VAL A 190 -18.34 27.33 -11.57
N ILE A 191 -19.26 26.44 -11.97
CA ILE A 191 -20.62 26.84 -12.34
C ILE A 191 -21.40 27.37 -11.13
N THR A 192 -21.15 26.81 -9.94
CA THR A 192 -21.74 27.29 -8.67
C THR A 192 -21.25 28.69 -8.34
N VAL A 193 -19.95 28.97 -8.41
CA VAL A 193 -19.38 30.31 -8.17
C VAL A 193 -19.90 31.32 -9.19
N VAL A 194 -20.04 30.93 -10.46
CA VAL A 194 -20.64 31.77 -11.50
C VAL A 194 -22.11 32.05 -11.19
N GLY A 195 -22.86 31.04 -10.74
CA GLY A 195 -24.25 31.17 -10.27
C GLY A 195 -24.36 32.15 -9.11
N GLN A 196 -23.55 31.99 -8.08
CA GLN A 196 -23.47 32.87 -6.90
C GLN A 196 -23.17 34.32 -7.30
N ARG A 197 -22.20 34.52 -8.21
CA ARG A 197 -21.85 35.84 -8.72
C ARG A 197 -23.01 36.52 -9.46
N ARG A 198 -23.80 35.75 -10.22
CA ARG A 198 -24.94 36.27 -10.99
C ARG A 198 -26.16 36.57 -10.13
N ASP A 199 -26.33 35.80 -9.06
CA ASP A 199 -27.37 36.01 -8.05
C ASP A 199 -27.11 37.31 -7.25
N GLY A 200 -25.84 37.59 -6.94
CA GLY A 200 -25.42 38.86 -6.34
C GLY A 200 -25.54 38.93 -4.82
N ARG A 201 -26.11 37.91 -4.17
CA ARG A 201 -26.21 37.80 -2.70
C ARG A 201 -24.87 37.59 -2.00
N TRP A 202 -23.95 36.87 -2.66
CA TRP A 202 -22.66 36.50 -2.10
C TRP A 202 -21.61 37.59 -2.30
N SER A 203 -20.86 37.85 -1.23
CA SER A 203 -19.79 38.84 -1.19
C SER A 203 -18.65 38.50 -2.16
N ARG A 204 -17.83 39.50 -2.48
CA ARG A 204 -16.60 39.28 -3.24
C ARG A 204 -15.62 38.34 -2.53
N GLY A 205 -15.65 38.32 -1.20
CA GLY A 205 -14.82 37.41 -0.40
C GLY A 205 -15.23 35.95 -0.60
N THR A 206 -16.53 35.65 -0.54
CA THR A 206 -17.05 34.30 -0.82
C THR A 206 -16.74 33.87 -2.25
N GLN A 207 -16.93 34.76 -3.23
CA GLN A 207 -16.57 34.46 -4.62
C GLN A 207 -15.07 34.23 -4.80
N ALA A 208 -14.21 35.00 -4.12
CA ALA A 208 -12.77 34.81 -4.16
C ALA A 208 -12.36 33.46 -3.53
N ALA A 209 -12.96 33.08 -2.40
CA ALA A 209 -12.73 31.77 -1.79
C ALA A 209 -13.14 30.62 -2.73
N GLY A 210 -14.28 30.76 -3.43
CA GLY A 210 -14.70 29.77 -4.42
C GLY A 210 -13.75 29.65 -5.61
N TRP A 211 -13.24 30.77 -6.14
CA TRP A 211 -12.22 30.72 -7.20
C TRP A 211 -10.87 30.18 -6.71
N LEU A 212 -10.49 30.46 -5.46
CA LEU A 212 -9.29 29.88 -4.86
C LEU A 212 -9.44 28.37 -4.72
N SER A 213 -10.61 27.87 -4.30
CA SER A 213 -10.93 26.43 -4.26
C SER A 213 -10.76 25.75 -5.63
N VAL A 214 -11.23 26.37 -6.71
CA VAL A 214 -10.95 25.90 -8.09
C VAL A 214 -9.44 25.86 -8.38
N GLY A 215 -8.69 26.86 -7.92
CA GLY A 215 -7.22 26.89 -8.04
C GLY A 215 -6.54 25.75 -7.27
N VAL A 216 -7.07 25.37 -6.10
CA VAL A 216 -6.60 24.21 -5.34
C VAL A 216 -6.78 22.94 -6.15
N TYR A 217 -7.97 22.70 -6.72
CA TYR A 217 -8.19 21.53 -7.57
C TYR A 217 -7.29 21.52 -8.80
N ALA A 218 -7.08 22.67 -9.44
CA ALA A 218 -6.18 22.80 -10.59
C ALA A 218 -4.71 22.53 -10.24
N LEU A 219 -4.32 22.69 -8.97
CA LEU A 219 -3.00 22.34 -8.46
C LEU A 219 -2.93 20.85 -8.07
N VAL A 220 -3.92 20.38 -7.31
CA VAL A 220 -3.99 19.02 -6.75
C VAL A 220 -4.12 17.97 -7.85
N ILE A 221 -4.98 18.19 -8.86
CA ILE A 221 -5.26 17.17 -9.89
C ILE A 221 -4.00 16.81 -10.69
N PRO A 222 -3.24 17.75 -11.30
CA PRO A 222 -2.01 17.42 -11.98
C PRO A 222 -0.95 16.83 -11.04
N LEU A 223 -0.90 17.32 -9.79
CA LEU A 223 0.04 16.81 -8.80
C LEU A 223 -0.26 15.36 -8.45
N ASN A 224 -1.51 14.95 -8.21
CA ASN A 224 -1.86 13.56 -7.93
C ASN A 224 -1.58 12.65 -9.15
N VAL A 225 -1.93 13.13 -10.35
CA VAL A 225 -1.66 12.43 -11.62
C VAL A 225 -0.16 12.21 -11.86
N LEU A 226 0.66 13.22 -11.57
CA LEU A 226 2.11 13.16 -11.77
C LEU A 226 2.82 12.46 -10.60
N ALA A 227 2.34 12.64 -9.37
CA ALA A 227 2.87 12.05 -8.15
C ALA A 227 2.72 10.53 -8.13
N GLY A 228 1.60 9.99 -8.61
CA GLY A 228 1.44 8.55 -8.80
C GLY A 228 2.47 7.94 -9.77
N ARG A 229 3.22 8.76 -10.51
CA ARG A 229 4.31 8.33 -11.41
C ARG A 229 5.70 8.57 -10.83
N ILE A 230 5.83 9.29 -9.71
CA ILE A 230 7.11 9.63 -9.09
C ILE A 230 7.18 8.91 -7.75
N PRO A 231 7.99 7.84 -7.62
CA PRO A 231 8.23 7.21 -6.34
C PRO A 231 8.76 8.25 -5.33
N GLY A 232 8.10 8.37 -4.18
CA GLY A 232 8.57 9.22 -3.08
C GLY A 232 8.05 10.65 -3.07
N THR A 233 6.75 10.87 -3.30
CA THR A 233 6.11 12.15 -2.98
C THR A 233 6.44 12.56 -1.55
N SER A 234 7.14 13.68 -1.37
CA SER A 234 7.59 14.11 -0.05
C SER A 234 6.40 14.33 0.88
N THR A 235 6.43 13.78 2.09
CA THR A 235 5.38 13.96 3.12
C THR A 235 5.01 15.44 3.35
N ALA A 236 6.01 16.33 3.25
CA ALA A 236 5.82 17.78 3.33
C ALA A 236 4.79 18.32 2.31
N MET A 237 4.73 17.74 1.11
CA MET A 237 3.79 18.12 0.07
C MET A 237 2.37 17.69 0.43
N LEU A 238 2.16 16.50 0.97
CA LEU A 238 0.85 16.02 1.44
C LEU A 238 0.28 16.95 2.51
N VAL A 239 1.11 17.32 3.50
CA VAL A 239 0.76 18.28 4.56
C VAL A 239 0.32 19.64 3.98
N VAL A 240 1.01 20.12 2.94
CA VAL A 240 0.63 21.37 2.27
C VAL A 240 -0.69 21.22 1.51
N LEU A 241 -0.90 20.11 0.80
CA LEU A 241 -2.13 19.86 0.05
C LEU A 241 -3.34 19.77 0.99
N ASP A 242 -3.21 19.10 2.12
CA ASP A 242 -4.28 19.02 3.13
C ASP A 242 -4.66 20.42 3.66
N ALA A 243 -3.67 21.20 4.09
CA ALA A 243 -3.89 22.56 4.58
C ALA A 243 -4.56 23.47 3.54
N VAL A 244 -4.19 23.32 2.27
CA VAL A 244 -4.76 24.07 1.16
C VAL A 244 -6.16 23.57 0.80
N GLY A 245 -6.47 22.28 1.03
CA GLY A 245 -7.80 21.69 0.86
C GLY A 245 -8.90 22.41 1.67
N LEU A 246 -8.56 22.94 2.84
CA LEU A 246 -9.48 23.72 3.68
C LEU A 246 -10.01 25.01 3.02
N VAL A 247 -9.40 25.49 1.92
CA VAL A 247 -9.92 26.63 1.15
C VAL A 247 -11.32 26.34 0.61
N SER A 248 -11.59 25.11 0.16
CA SER A 248 -12.93 24.67 -0.25
C SER A 248 -13.92 24.75 0.93
N THR A 249 -13.50 24.32 2.12
CA THR A 249 -14.29 24.41 3.36
C THR A 249 -14.59 25.87 3.75
N VAL A 250 -13.63 26.79 3.56
CA VAL A 250 -13.85 28.24 3.75
C VAL A 250 -14.96 28.75 2.82
N TRP A 251 -14.93 28.35 1.54
CA TRP A 251 -15.96 28.74 0.59
C TRP A 251 -17.34 28.18 0.94
N ILE A 252 -17.43 26.90 1.33
CA ILE A 252 -18.68 26.26 1.79
C ILE A 252 -19.26 27.00 3.01
N ALA A 253 -18.43 27.26 4.02
CA ALA A 253 -18.82 27.98 5.23
C ALA A 253 -19.25 29.43 4.94
N ALA A 254 -18.54 30.13 4.05
CA ALA A 254 -18.87 31.49 3.63
C ALA A 254 -20.19 31.54 2.84
N THR A 255 -20.39 30.57 1.94
CA THR A 255 -21.65 30.39 1.20
C THR A 255 -22.82 30.20 2.15
N ALA A 256 -22.69 29.32 3.15
CA ALA A 256 -23.72 29.05 4.16
C ALA A 256 -24.08 30.28 5.01
N ARG A 257 -23.04 31.03 5.41
CA ARG A 257 -23.14 32.25 6.22
C ARG A 257 -23.91 33.36 5.51
N GLU A 258 -23.67 33.57 4.22
CA GLU A 258 -24.19 34.71 3.44
C GLU A 258 -25.54 34.46 2.74
N LEU A 259 -26.14 33.29 2.91
CA LEU A 259 -27.46 32.94 2.36
C LEU A 259 -28.65 33.91 2.62
N PRO A 260 -28.77 34.67 3.74
CA PRO A 260 -29.97 35.44 4.06
C PRO A 260 -29.96 36.86 3.47
N ILE A 261 -28.89 37.26 2.75
CA ILE A 261 -28.72 38.61 2.22
C ILE A 261 -29.58 38.75 0.95
N ALA A 262 -30.90 38.90 1.10
CA ALA A 262 -31.83 39.01 -0.03
C ALA A 262 -31.96 40.46 -0.57
N ASP A 263 -31.68 41.47 0.26
CA ASP A 263 -32.09 42.86 0.02
C ASP A 263 -30.94 43.86 -0.14
N ARG A 264 -29.71 43.39 -0.45
CA ARG A 264 -28.64 44.32 -0.82
C ARG A 264 -28.89 44.77 -2.26
N PRO A 265 -29.17 46.06 -2.54
CA PRO A 265 -29.22 46.53 -3.92
C PRO A 265 -27.89 46.18 -4.58
N ALA A 266 -27.93 45.48 -5.71
CA ALA A 266 -26.74 45.07 -6.42
C ALA A 266 -25.90 46.32 -6.70
N ASP A 267 -24.75 46.44 -6.04
CA ASP A 267 -23.79 47.51 -6.33
C ASP A 267 -23.55 47.50 -7.85
N LEU A 268 -23.88 48.62 -8.49
CA LEU A 268 -23.76 48.78 -9.93
C LEU A 268 -22.34 48.38 -10.35
N PRO A 269 -22.18 47.50 -11.35
CA PRO A 269 -20.87 46.99 -11.70
C PRO A 269 -20.00 48.15 -12.22
N PRO A 270 -18.73 48.29 -11.79
CA PRO A 270 -17.79 49.18 -12.48
C PRO A 270 -17.67 48.71 -13.92
N ALA A 271 -18.17 49.54 -14.83
CA ALA A 271 -18.19 49.32 -16.26
C ALA A 271 -16.77 49.45 -16.84
N ARG A 272 -15.94 48.42 -16.69
CA ARG A 272 -14.85 48.02 -17.61
C ARG A 272 -13.98 46.96 -16.96
N ARG A 273 -14.10 45.73 -17.46
CA ARG A 273 -13.00 44.74 -17.60
C ARG A 273 -13.51 43.58 -18.47
N ARG A 274 -13.86 43.93 -19.72
CA ARG A 274 -13.86 42.99 -20.85
C ARG A 274 -12.39 42.89 -21.27
N GLY A 275 -11.73 41.79 -20.93
CA GLY A 275 -10.32 41.57 -21.27
C GLY A 275 -9.78 40.31 -20.61
N ILE A 276 -10.21 40.00 -19.39
CA ILE A 276 -9.71 38.83 -18.63
C ILE A 276 -10.64 37.60 -18.78
N ARG A 277 -11.86 37.76 -19.32
CA ARG A 277 -12.89 36.71 -19.37
C ARG A 277 -12.79 35.73 -20.55
N VAL A 278 -11.98 36.02 -21.55
CA VAL A 278 -11.80 35.12 -22.72
C VAL A 278 -10.54 34.26 -22.56
N ALA A 279 -9.54 34.71 -21.82
CA ALA A 279 -8.35 33.93 -21.54
C ALA A 279 -8.61 32.74 -20.59
N VAL A 280 -9.47 32.87 -19.58
CA VAL A 280 -9.71 31.80 -18.59
C VAL A 280 -10.64 30.70 -19.11
N ALA A 281 -11.61 31.03 -19.98
CA ALA A 281 -12.45 30.03 -20.61
C ALA A 281 -11.73 29.28 -21.75
N ALA A 282 -10.79 29.94 -22.44
CA ALA A 282 -9.95 29.29 -23.44
C ALA A 282 -8.91 28.36 -22.79
N VAL A 283 -8.32 28.72 -21.65
CA VAL A 283 -7.29 27.90 -20.99
C VAL A 283 -7.87 26.66 -20.26
N ALA A 284 -9.13 26.67 -19.84
CA ALA A 284 -9.74 25.52 -19.16
C ALA A 284 -10.39 24.48 -20.11
N VAL A 285 -10.80 24.87 -21.32
CA VAL A 285 -11.56 23.99 -22.23
C VAL A 285 -10.74 23.51 -23.43
N LEU A 286 -9.75 24.28 -23.91
CA LEU A 286 -8.90 23.87 -25.04
C LEU A 286 -7.96 22.68 -24.75
N PRO A 287 -7.40 22.48 -23.54
CA PRO A 287 -6.63 21.27 -23.26
C PRO A 287 -7.51 20.01 -23.27
N ILE A 288 -8.78 20.15 -22.86
CA ILE A 288 -9.73 19.03 -22.81
C ILE A 288 -10.16 18.61 -24.21
N ILE A 289 -10.44 19.57 -25.11
CA ILE A 289 -10.81 19.25 -26.50
C ILE A 289 -9.59 18.81 -27.34
N ALA A 290 -8.39 19.34 -27.05
CA ALA A 290 -7.17 18.91 -27.72
C ALA A 290 -6.64 17.54 -27.24
N MET A 291 -7.06 17.07 -26.05
CA MET A 291 -6.75 15.73 -25.54
C MET A 291 -7.79 14.66 -25.91
N ILE A 292 -8.93 15.05 -26.51
CA ILE A 292 -9.82 14.10 -27.19
C ILE A 292 -9.22 13.82 -28.57
N HIS A 293 -8.22 12.94 -28.59
CA HIS A 293 -7.80 12.30 -29.83
C HIS A 293 -8.96 11.42 -30.35
N PRO A 294 -9.19 11.33 -31.67
CA PRO A 294 -10.09 10.31 -32.20
C PRO A 294 -9.62 8.95 -31.69
N GLU A 295 -10.52 8.22 -31.04
CA GLU A 295 -10.30 6.89 -30.47
C GLU A 295 -9.65 5.96 -31.50
N GLN A 296 -8.32 5.85 -31.42
CA GLN A 296 -7.52 4.73 -31.92
C GLN A 296 -6.55 4.24 -30.84
N ALA A 297 -6.65 4.73 -29.61
CA ALA A 297 -5.88 4.17 -28.50
C ALA A 297 -6.52 2.85 -28.09
N ALA A 298 -5.72 1.78 -28.13
CA ALA A 298 -6.06 0.49 -27.60
C ALA A 298 -6.65 0.62 -26.17
N HIS A 299 -7.77 -0.04 -25.90
CA HIS A 299 -8.29 -0.14 -24.54
C HIS A 299 -7.30 -0.93 -23.69
N LEU A 300 -6.75 -0.29 -22.65
CA LEU A 300 -5.83 -0.88 -21.68
C LEU A 300 -6.54 -0.84 -20.31
N THR A 301 -6.91 -1.99 -19.81
CA THR A 301 -7.47 -2.17 -18.45
C THR A 301 -6.35 -2.10 -17.42
N TYR A 302 -5.14 -2.50 -17.80
CA TYR A 302 -3.94 -2.49 -16.96
C TYR A 302 -2.81 -1.75 -17.68
N THR A 303 -1.98 -1.03 -16.93
CA THR A 303 -0.79 -0.36 -17.46
C THR A 303 0.42 -0.76 -16.62
N ARG A 304 1.64 -0.58 -17.13
CA ARG A 304 2.89 -0.83 -16.37
C ARG A 304 2.92 -0.19 -14.96
N ALA A 305 2.09 0.83 -14.70
CA ALA A 305 2.00 1.52 -13.42
C ALA A 305 0.83 1.09 -12.52
N SER A 306 0.01 0.09 -12.90
CA SER A 306 -1.01 -0.46 -12.01
C SER A 306 -0.32 -1.23 -10.88
N MET A 307 -0.30 -0.64 -9.69
CA MET A 307 0.38 -1.21 -8.53
C MET A 307 -0.32 -2.47 -8.00
N ASP A 308 -1.61 -2.68 -8.28
CA ASP A 308 -2.41 -3.76 -7.64
C ASP A 308 -2.17 -5.18 -8.18
N CYS A 309 -1.05 -5.41 -8.87
CA CYS A 309 -0.65 -6.75 -9.34
C CYS A 309 0.05 -7.60 -8.27
N TYR A 310 0.10 -7.12 -7.01
CA TYR A 310 0.87 -7.73 -5.92
C TYR A 310 0.31 -9.07 -5.46
N ASP A 311 -1.01 -9.20 -5.37
CA ASP A 311 -1.61 -10.47 -4.97
C ASP A 311 -1.57 -11.41 -6.17
N ARG A 312 -0.86 -12.52 -6.03
CA ARG A 312 -0.80 -13.62 -6.99
C ARG A 312 -1.81 -14.69 -6.55
N PRO A 313 -3.13 -14.49 -6.76
CA PRO A 313 -4.11 -15.47 -6.33
C PRO A 313 -3.87 -16.78 -7.06
N SER A 314 -3.86 -17.88 -6.31
CA SER A 314 -3.80 -19.22 -6.91
C SER A 314 -4.95 -19.38 -7.89
N PHE A 315 -4.69 -20.00 -9.05
CA PHE A 315 -5.68 -20.17 -10.10
C PHE A 315 -7.00 -20.78 -9.59
N GLY A 316 -6.92 -21.75 -8.68
CA GLY A 316 -8.09 -22.44 -8.14
C GLY A 316 -9.03 -21.54 -7.31
N ASP A 317 -8.55 -20.38 -6.85
CA ASP A 317 -9.36 -19.41 -6.12
C ASP A 317 -10.04 -18.39 -7.04
N LEU A 318 -9.57 -18.25 -8.28
CA LEU A 318 -10.09 -17.28 -9.23
C LEU A 318 -11.38 -17.75 -9.90
N LYS A 319 -12.38 -16.85 -9.93
CA LYS A 319 -13.57 -17.06 -10.75
C LYS A 319 -13.19 -17.00 -12.22
N PRO A 320 -13.90 -17.71 -13.11
CA PRO A 320 -13.62 -17.68 -14.55
C PRO A 320 -13.54 -16.28 -15.16
N ALA A 321 -14.31 -15.32 -14.64
CA ALA A 321 -14.32 -13.93 -15.11
C ALA A 321 -13.06 -13.13 -14.73
N GLU A 322 -12.33 -13.53 -13.68
CA GLU A 322 -11.18 -12.80 -13.13
C GLU A 322 -9.85 -13.26 -13.75
N ARG A 323 -9.85 -14.40 -14.46
CA ARG A 323 -8.62 -15.03 -14.97
C ARG A 323 -7.95 -14.24 -16.09
N ASP A 324 -8.73 -13.75 -17.05
CA ASP A 324 -8.20 -12.94 -18.15
C ASP A 324 -7.57 -11.63 -17.59
N ALA A 325 -8.15 -11.07 -16.53
CA ALA A 325 -7.60 -9.90 -15.83
C ALA A 325 -6.27 -10.23 -15.12
N ALA A 326 -6.21 -11.35 -14.38
CA ALA A 326 -4.98 -11.81 -13.75
C ALA A 326 -3.84 -12.01 -14.77
N PHE A 327 -4.14 -12.61 -15.93
CA PHE A 327 -3.17 -12.74 -17.02
C PHE A 327 -2.70 -11.38 -17.55
N LEU A 328 -3.63 -10.46 -17.84
CA LEU A 328 -3.30 -9.14 -18.39
C LEU A 328 -2.39 -8.33 -17.44
N CYS A 329 -2.69 -8.39 -16.16
CA CYS A 329 -1.87 -7.82 -15.09
C CYS A 329 -0.45 -8.39 -15.11
N ARG A 330 -0.30 -9.73 -15.13
CA ARG A 330 1.01 -10.40 -15.21
C ARG A 330 1.78 -10.06 -16.47
N ALA A 331 1.10 -10.09 -17.62
CA ALA A 331 1.74 -9.92 -18.91
C ALA A 331 2.25 -8.49 -19.15
N ARG A 332 1.75 -7.50 -18.38
CA ARG A 332 2.20 -6.10 -18.37
C ARG A 332 3.07 -5.73 -17.17
N SER A 333 3.24 -6.62 -16.21
CA SER A 333 4.01 -6.35 -14.99
C SER A 333 5.48 -6.13 -15.32
N ALA A 334 6.05 -5.07 -14.75
CA ALA A 334 7.49 -4.80 -14.75
C ALA A 334 8.13 -5.05 -13.36
N GLU A 335 7.48 -5.89 -12.55
CA GLU A 335 7.89 -6.24 -11.20
C GLU A 335 9.33 -6.78 -11.15
N GLY A 336 10.07 -6.43 -10.09
CA GLY A 336 11.45 -6.90 -9.90
C GLY A 336 12.45 -6.36 -10.94
N GLY A 337 12.07 -5.35 -11.73
CA GLY A 337 12.88 -4.86 -12.85
C GLY A 337 12.88 -5.80 -14.06
N VAL A 338 12.01 -6.81 -14.07
CA VAL A 338 11.82 -7.70 -15.22
C VAL A 338 11.05 -6.95 -16.31
N THR A 339 11.47 -7.10 -17.55
CA THR A 339 10.77 -6.48 -18.69
C THR A 339 9.44 -7.20 -18.92
N PRO A 340 8.32 -6.47 -19.11
CA PRO A 340 7.01 -7.09 -19.30
C PRO A 340 6.96 -8.00 -20.52
N MET A 341 6.11 -9.03 -20.46
CA MET A 341 5.94 -10.02 -21.54
C MET A 341 5.47 -9.35 -22.84
N PHE A 342 4.59 -8.35 -22.75
CA PHE A 342 4.10 -7.58 -23.90
C PHE A 342 4.28 -6.07 -23.72
N PRO A 343 4.45 -5.32 -24.83
CA PRO A 343 4.57 -3.86 -24.77
C PRO A 343 3.22 -3.20 -24.47
N ASP A 344 3.27 -2.02 -23.85
CA ASP A 344 2.08 -1.25 -23.47
C ASP A 344 1.22 -0.77 -24.66
N SER A 345 1.79 -0.83 -25.88
CA SER A 345 1.11 -0.42 -27.12
C SER A 345 0.06 -1.42 -27.61
N LEU A 346 0.06 -2.66 -27.11
CA LEU A 346 -0.94 -3.66 -27.48
C LEU A 346 -2.24 -3.48 -26.68
N SER A 347 -3.37 -3.75 -27.32
CA SER A 347 -4.66 -3.85 -26.63
C SER A 347 -4.75 -5.12 -25.79
N ASP A 348 -5.58 -5.10 -24.76
CA ASP A 348 -5.80 -6.27 -23.90
C ASP A 348 -6.30 -7.49 -24.69
N GLN A 349 -7.17 -7.25 -25.68
CA GLN A 349 -7.67 -8.30 -26.57
C GLN A 349 -6.54 -8.91 -27.41
N ALA A 350 -5.58 -8.10 -27.87
CA ALA A 350 -4.41 -8.59 -28.58
C ALA A 350 -3.49 -9.39 -27.65
N ILE A 351 -3.25 -8.92 -26.42
CA ILE A 351 -2.46 -9.63 -25.42
C ILE A 351 -3.10 -10.99 -25.08
N LEU A 352 -4.41 -11.04 -24.82
CA LEU A 352 -5.13 -12.29 -24.57
C LEU A 352 -5.07 -13.25 -25.77
N ALA A 353 -5.15 -12.72 -27.00
CA ALA A 353 -5.01 -13.53 -28.21
C ALA A 353 -3.59 -14.12 -28.33
N TYR A 354 -2.55 -13.31 -28.05
CA TYR A 354 -1.17 -13.78 -28.02
C TYR A 354 -0.93 -14.79 -26.89
N GLY A 355 -1.46 -14.55 -25.68
CA GLY A 355 -1.42 -15.51 -24.57
C GLY A 355 -1.98 -16.87 -24.96
N ARG A 356 -3.18 -16.90 -25.56
CA ARG A 356 -3.78 -18.15 -26.07
C ARG A 356 -3.00 -18.79 -27.22
N ALA A 357 -2.28 -18.01 -28.02
CA ALA A 357 -1.38 -18.52 -29.04
C ALA A 357 -0.13 -19.16 -28.42
N LEU A 358 0.46 -18.54 -27.39
CA LEU A 358 1.61 -19.07 -26.65
C LEU A 358 1.29 -20.42 -26.02
N CYS A 359 0.07 -20.61 -25.51
CA CYS A 359 -0.38 -21.90 -25.01
C CYS A 359 -0.40 -23.02 -26.05
N ARG A 360 -0.53 -22.68 -27.34
CA ARG A 360 -0.60 -23.66 -28.44
C ARG A 360 0.76 -23.84 -29.13
N ALA A 361 1.76 -23.07 -28.73
CA ALA A 361 3.12 -23.20 -29.26
C ALA A 361 3.66 -24.59 -28.94
N LYS A 362 4.28 -25.22 -29.94
CA LYS A 362 4.82 -26.58 -29.85
C LYS A 362 6.14 -26.62 -29.09
N ASP A 363 6.91 -25.55 -29.19
CA ASP A 363 8.25 -25.43 -28.65
C ASP A 363 8.61 -23.99 -28.29
N ARG A 364 9.80 -23.83 -27.69
CA ARG A 364 10.35 -22.53 -27.27
C ARG A 364 10.63 -21.60 -28.43
N ASP A 365 10.98 -22.11 -29.61
CA ASP A 365 11.26 -21.28 -30.78
C ASP A 365 9.96 -20.67 -31.33
N GLU A 366 8.86 -21.42 -31.32
CA GLU A 366 7.53 -20.92 -31.67
C GLU A 366 7.04 -19.89 -30.64
N GLN A 367 7.22 -20.12 -29.33
CA GLN A 367 6.91 -19.09 -28.32
C GLN A 367 7.69 -17.80 -28.54
N LYS A 368 8.99 -17.91 -28.80
CA LYS A 368 9.86 -16.77 -29.09
C LYS A 368 9.40 -16.01 -30.33
N ALA A 369 9.00 -16.72 -31.38
CA ALA A 369 8.49 -16.10 -32.60
C ALA A 369 7.18 -15.34 -32.33
N ILE A 370 6.27 -15.90 -31.53
CA ILE A 370 5.01 -15.25 -31.15
C ILE A 370 5.27 -13.98 -30.33
N LEU A 371 6.15 -14.05 -29.31
CA LEU A 371 6.51 -12.88 -28.50
C LEU A 371 7.22 -11.80 -29.32
N ALA A 372 8.11 -12.18 -30.23
CA ALA A 372 8.79 -11.25 -31.12
C ALA A 372 7.80 -10.55 -32.06
N GLN A 373 6.83 -11.30 -32.59
CA GLN A 373 5.76 -10.74 -33.42
C GLN A 373 4.87 -9.77 -32.63
N ALA A 374 4.65 -10.05 -31.34
CA ALA A 374 3.92 -9.17 -30.43
C ALA A 374 4.73 -7.94 -29.99
N GLY A 375 6.00 -7.81 -30.41
CA GLY A 375 6.87 -6.69 -30.03
C GLY A 375 7.40 -6.76 -28.60
N SER A 376 7.46 -7.97 -28.01
CA SER A 376 8.10 -8.18 -26.71
C SER A 376 9.57 -7.78 -26.78
N GLU A 377 10.05 -7.10 -25.73
CA GLU A 377 11.46 -6.75 -25.58
C GLU A 377 12.33 -7.95 -25.13
N GLN A 378 11.70 -9.01 -24.62
CA GLN A 378 12.38 -10.25 -24.19
C GLN A 378 11.76 -11.51 -24.80
N PRO A 379 11.74 -11.65 -26.14
CA PRO A 379 11.11 -12.80 -26.78
C PRO A 379 11.81 -14.13 -26.44
N ALA A 380 13.10 -14.09 -26.09
CA ALA A 380 13.88 -15.27 -25.75
C ALA A 380 13.49 -15.90 -24.39
N SER A 381 12.92 -15.12 -23.47
CA SER A 381 12.49 -15.59 -22.14
C SER A 381 11.31 -16.56 -22.23
N GLY A 382 10.56 -16.54 -23.34
CA GLY A 382 9.34 -17.34 -23.52
C GLY A 382 8.22 -16.90 -22.58
N ALA A 383 7.23 -17.76 -22.39
CA ALA A 383 6.15 -17.54 -21.42
C ALA A 383 6.14 -18.66 -20.40
N ASP A 384 6.05 -18.29 -19.12
CA ASP A 384 6.04 -19.23 -18.02
C ASP A 384 4.66 -19.93 -17.92
N PRO A 385 4.59 -21.27 -17.73
CA PRO A 385 3.35 -21.95 -17.40
C PRO A 385 2.53 -21.31 -16.26
N TRP A 386 3.19 -20.74 -15.25
CA TRP A 386 2.57 -20.00 -14.15
C TRP A 386 1.78 -18.77 -14.62
N ASP A 387 2.18 -18.15 -15.73
CA ASP A 387 1.44 -17.03 -16.32
C ASP A 387 0.35 -17.53 -17.28
N LEU A 388 0.65 -18.56 -18.06
CA LEU A 388 -0.28 -19.09 -19.06
C LEU A 388 -1.48 -19.82 -18.46
N VAL A 389 -1.38 -20.32 -17.22
CA VAL A 389 -2.46 -21.05 -16.55
C VAL A 389 -3.77 -20.26 -16.50
N TYR A 390 -3.69 -18.94 -16.41
CA TYR A 390 -4.87 -18.07 -16.36
C TYR A 390 -5.65 -18.01 -17.68
N VAL A 391 -4.98 -18.11 -18.84
CA VAL A 391 -5.63 -18.00 -20.17
C VAL A 391 -5.93 -19.34 -20.82
N CYS A 392 -5.23 -20.42 -20.42
CA CYS A 392 -5.39 -21.75 -21.03
C CYS A 392 -5.19 -22.89 -20.02
N PRO A 393 -5.97 -22.91 -18.93
CA PRO A 393 -5.79 -23.89 -17.86
C PRO A 393 -5.92 -25.34 -18.32
N GLU A 394 -6.72 -25.62 -19.37
CA GLU A 394 -6.91 -26.97 -19.89
C GLU A 394 -5.67 -27.52 -20.63
N ILE A 395 -4.79 -26.64 -21.09
CA ILE A 395 -3.53 -27.01 -21.74
C ILE A 395 -2.44 -27.11 -20.68
N VAL A 396 -2.24 -26.04 -19.90
CA VAL A 396 -1.20 -25.99 -18.86
C VAL A 396 -1.44 -27.07 -17.80
N GLY A 397 -2.68 -27.25 -17.35
CA GLY A 397 -3.03 -28.23 -16.33
C GLY A 397 -2.83 -29.69 -16.72
N LYS A 398 -2.61 -30.01 -18.00
CA LYS A 398 -2.25 -31.38 -18.41
C LYS A 398 -0.83 -31.74 -18.06
N THR A 399 0.08 -30.77 -18.10
CA THR A 399 1.50 -30.96 -17.76
C THR A 399 1.82 -30.46 -16.35
N HIS A 400 1.07 -29.47 -15.86
CA HIS A 400 1.25 -28.79 -14.58
C HIS A 400 -0.06 -28.73 -13.78
N PRO A 401 -0.64 -29.88 -13.37
CA PRO A 401 -1.91 -29.92 -12.64
C PRO A 401 -1.84 -29.19 -11.28
N GLU A 402 -0.65 -29.05 -10.70
CA GLU A 402 -0.41 -28.30 -9.47
C GLU A 402 -0.77 -26.81 -9.59
N LEU A 403 -0.65 -26.23 -10.78
CA LEU A 403 -0.97 -24.82 -11.03
C LEU A 403 -2.47 -24.54 -11.00
N LEU A 404 -3.31 -25.58 -11.07
CA LEU A 404 -4.76 -25.43 -11.03
C LEU A 404 -5.33 -25.46 -9.60
N ARG A 405 -4.50 -25.74 -8.61
CA ARG A 405 -4.92 -25.87 -7.22
C ARG A 405 -5.37 -24.52 -6.65
N SER A 406 -6.31 -24.58 -5.71
CA SER A 406 -6.57 -23.45 -4.83
C SER A 406 -5.39 -23.21 -3.89
N THR A 407 -5.37 -22.06 -3.22
CA THR A 407 -4.37 -21.79 -2.18
C THR A 407 -4.44 -22.83 -1.07
N ALA A 408 -5.65 -23.19 -0.63
CA ALA A 408 -5.87 -24.22 0.38
C ALA A 408 -5.40 -25.62 -0.06
N GLU A 409 -5.64 -25.99 -1.33
CA GLU A 409 -5.16 -27.27 -1.88
C GLU A 409 -3.63 -27.30 -2.01
N THR A 410 -3.03 -26.18 -2.42
CA THR A 410 -1.58 -26.02 -2.51
C THR A 410 -0.94 -26.14 -1.14
N GLU A 411 -1.49 -25.48 -0.14
CA GLU A 411 -1.04 -25.55 1.26
C GLU A 411 -1.16 -26.98 1.82
N ALA A 412 -2.29 -27.65 1.58
CA ALA A 412 -2.49 -29.04 1.99
C ALA A 412 -1.49 -29.99 1.30
N ALA A 413 -1.26 -29.81 -0.01
CA ALA A 413 -0.28 -30.59 -0.76
C ALA A 413 1.15 -30.34 -0.28
N ASN A 414 1.51 -29.09 -0.01
CA ASN A 414 2.83 -28.72 0.52
C ASN A 414 3.03 -29.31 1.92
N THR A 415 2.02 -29.23 2.79
CA THR A 415 2.05 -29.87 4.12
C THR A 415 2.25 -31.38 4.02
N GLY A 416 1.56 -32.04 3.08
CA GLY A 416 1.73 -33.47 2.80
C GLY A 416 3.14 -33.82 2.31
N TYR A 417 3.67 -33.02 1.37
CA TYR A 417 5.04 -33.17 0.86
C TYR A 417 6.09 -33.01 1.97
N ILE A 418 6.00 -31.95 2.76
CA ILE A 418 6.88 -31.71 3.91
C ILE A 418 6.84 -32.87 4.90
N ALA A 419 5.63 -33.40 5.19
CA ALA A 419 5.47 -34.55 6.08
C ALA A 419 6.13 -35.83 5.51
N GLU A 420 6.01 -36.07 4.21
CA GLU A 420 6.65 -37.19 3.51
C GLU A 420 8.19 -37.06 3.54
N GLU A 421 8.74 -35.89 3.20
CA GLU A 421 10.18 -35.63 3.25
C GLU A 421 10.74 -35.78 4.68
N ASN A 422 10.03 -35.23 5.67
CA ASN A 422 10.39 -35.42 7.08
C ASN A 422 10.40 -36.90 7.47
N ALA A 423 9.48 -37.71 6.92
CA ALA A 423 9.40 -39.14 7.20
C ALA A 423 10.58 -39.93 6.61
N LYS A 424 11.37 -39.37 5.69
CA LYS A 424 12.61 -39.98 5.19
C LYS A 424 13.78 -39.79 6.15
N CYS A 425 13.82 -38.66 6.87
CA CYS A 425 14.88 -38.37 7.81
C CYS A 425 14.88 -39.28 9.05
N ARG A 426 16.08 -39.66 9.50
CA ARG A 426 16.29 -40.50 10.68
C ARG A 426 17.35 -39.90 11.59
N ASP A 427 17.13 -39.98 12.89
CA ASP A 427 18.12 -39.60 13.91
C ASP A 427 19.40 -40.42 13.70
N PRO A 428 20.54 -39.80 13.32
CA PRO A 428 21.79 -40.53 13.06
C PRO A 428 22.48 -40.99 14.35
N TRP A 429 21.94 -40.62 15.51
CA TRP A 429 22.43 -41.00 16.83
C TRP A 429 21.32 -41.46 17.78
N PRO A 430 20.55 -42.52 17.42
CA PRO A 430 19.29 -42.85 18.09
C PRO A 430 19.47 -43.34 19.53
N ARG A 431 20.64 -43.92 19.86
CA ARG A 431 20.95 -44.46 21.20
C ARG A 431 21.31 -43.37 22.22
N THR A 432 21.72 -42.19 21.77
CA THR A 432 22.12 -41.10 22.66
C THR A 432 21.08 -39.99 22.58
N LYS A 433 20.18 -39.98 23.56
CA LYS A 433 19.05 -39.06 23.61
C LYS A 433 19.45 -37.73 24.24
N GLY A 434 19.13 -36.63 23.55
CA GLY A 434 19.19 -35.30 24.13
C GLY A 434 18.09 -35.09 25.17
N VAL A 435 18.23 -34.07 26.01
CA VAL A 435 17.15 -33.56 26.88
C VAL A 435 15.97 -33.09 26.03
N VAL A 436 16.28 -32.41 24.94
CA VAL A 436 15.37 -32.15 23.83
C VAL A 436 16.07 -32.56 22.54
N GLN A 437 15.29 -33.06 21.59
CA GLN A 437 15.78 -33.42 20.27
C GLN A 437 14.65 -33.39 19.24
N ALA A 438 15.01 -33.11 18.00
CA ALA A 438 14.13 -33.27 16.85
C ALA A 438 14.97 -33.65 15.63
N THR A 439 14.31 -34.31 14.68
CA THR A 439 14.86 -34.64 13.37
C THR A 439 13.81 -34.24 12.33
N ALA A 440 14.21 -33.49 11.32
CA ALA A 440 13.36 -33.10 10.21
C ALA A 440 14.20 -32.92 8.95
N LYS A 441 13.53 -32.84 7.80
CA LYS A 441 14.13 -32.30 6.59
C LYS A 441 14.33 -30.81 6.78
N TYR A 442 15.44 -30.27 6.31
CA TYR A 442 15.69 -28.84 6.22
C TYR A 442 15.77 -28.47 4.74
N PHE A 443 14.92 -27.54 4.31
CA PHE A 443 14.85 -27.06 2.93
C PHE A 443 15.64 -25.76 2.80
N LEU A 444 16.40 -25.65 1.72
CA LEU A 444 17.32 -24.55 1.37
C LEU A 444 16.83 -23.88 0.07
N PHE A 445 17.20 -22.62 -0.17
CA PHE A 445 16.99 -22.01 -1.48
C PHE A 445 17.76 -22.73 -2.58
N VAL A 446 17.11 -22.91 -3.74
CA VAL A 446 17.68 -23.56 -4.93
C VAL A 446 18.88 -22.81 -5.52
N ASP A 447 18.97 -21.49 -5.28
CA ASP A 447 19.97 -20.60 -5.90
C ASP A 447 21.05 -20.09 -4.92
N GLY A 448 21.49 -20.92 -3.98
CA GLY A 448 22.73 -20.68 -3.25
C GLY A 448 22.59 -20.21 -1.80
N ASP A 449 21.61 -20.75 -1.08
CA ASP A 449 21.60 -20.58 0.38
C ASP A 449 22.90 -21.16 0.97
N PRO A 450 23.65 -20.39 1.78
CA PRO A 450 24.94 -20.83 2.30
C PRO A 450 24.81 -21.85 3.45
N GLY A 451 23.59 -22.33 3.75
CA GLY A 451 23.31 -23.29 4.82
C GLY A 451 22.11 -22.90 5.69
N TYR A 452 22.14 -23.30 6.96
CA TYR A 452 21.10 -22.97 7.95
C TYR A 452 21.66 -22.31 9.21
N LEU A 453 20.84 -21.49 9.84
CA LEU A 453 21.21 -20.75 11.06
C LEU A 453 20.74 -21.48 12.32
N VAL A 454 21.64 -21.60 13.30
CA VAL A 454 21.29 -21.81 14.71
C VAL A 454 21.50 -20.49 15.42
N HIS A 455 20.42 -19.86 15.90
CA HIS A 455 20.51 -18.52 16.47
C HIS A 455 19.56 -18.29 17.65
N ASP A 456 19.78 -17.20 18.37
CA ASP A 456 18.86 -16.68 19.39
C ASP A 456 17.89 -15.66 18.77
N PRO A 457 16.63 -16.02 18.48
CA PRO A 457 15.69 -15.14 17.76
C PRO A 457 15.21 -13.94 18.58
N LYS A 458 15.52 -13.89 19.89
CA LYS A 458 15.12 -12.79 20.78
C LYS A 458 16.29 -11.91 21.17
N ASP A 459 17.40 -12.03 20.45
CA ASP A 459 18.56 -11.19 20.66
C ASP A 459 18.46 -9.96 19.75
N GLU A 460 18.55 -8.78 20.34
CA GLU A 460 18.51 -7.51 19.60
C GLU A 460 19.66 -7.40 18.58
N THR A 461 20.74 -8.18 18.75
CA THR A 461 21.84 -8.24 17.79
C THR A 461 21.79 -9.49 16.89
N ALA A 462 20.68 -10.21 16.83
CA ALA A 462 20.59 -11.49 16.11
C ALA A 462 20.88 -11.34 14.61
N GLU A 463 20.33 -10.31 13.98
CA GLU A 463 20.47 -10.05 12.54
C GLU A 463 21.92 -9.71 12.18
N GLN A 464 22.51 -8.72 12.86
CA GLN A 464 23.93 -8.39 12.70
C GLN A 464 24.84 -9.59 12.98
N ALA A 465 24.50 -10.44 13.96
CA ALA A 465 25.24 -11.66 14.24
C ALA A 465 25.08 -12.70 13.12
N ALA A 466 23.90 -12.81 12.50
CA ALA A 466 23.66 -13.70 11.37
C ALA A 466 24.43 -13.26 10.12
N GLU A 467 24.44 -11.96 9.79
CA GLU A 467 25.24 -11.40 8.71
C GLU A 467 26.74 -11.69 8.92
N GLN A 468 27.26 -11.39 10.12
CA GLN A 468 28.66 -11.67 10.45
C GLN A 468 28.99 -13.18 10.47
N ALA A 469 28.01 -14.03 10.77
CA ALA A 469 28.19 -15.47 10.65
C ALA A 469 28.24 -15.87 9.17
N MET A 470 27.39 -15.29 8.32
CA MET A 470 27.40 -15.53 6.88
C MET A 470 28.74 -15.14 6.24
N ASP A 471 29.28 -13.96 6.56
CA ASP A 471 30.60 -13.55 6.06
C ASP A 471 31.71 -14.54 6.41
N LYS A 472 31.65 -15.14 7.61
CA LYS A 472 32.67 -16.03 8.15
C LYS A 472 32.52 -17.49 7.74
N VAL A 473 31.42 -17.87 7.08
CA VAL A 473 31.21 -19.28 6.70
C VAL A 473 32.25 -19.74 5.68
N TYR A 474 32.80 -18.80 4.91
CA TYR A 474 33.83 -19.03 3.90
C TYR A 474 35.26 -18.76 4.41
N ASP A 475 35.45 -18.47 5.71
CA ASP A 475 36.78 -18.23 6.28
C ASP A 475 37.65 -19.50 6.29
N ASP A 476 37.02 -20.69 6.34
CA ASP A 476 37.68 -21.98 6.32
C ASP A 476 36.84 -23.08 5.66
N ASP A 477 37.47 -24.24 5.41
CA ASP A 477 36.84 -25.40 4.77
C ASP A 477 35.78 -26.09 5.66
N ALA A 478 35.56 -25.60 6.89
CA ALA A 478 34.57 -26.18 7.80
C ALA A 478 33.15 -25.74 7.49
N LEU A 479 32.96 -24.73 6.63
CA LEU A 479 31.67 -24.17 6.22
C LEU A 479 30.76 -23.83 7.40
N ILE A 480 31.37 -23.34 8.48
CA ILE A 480 30.64 -22.92 9.68
C ILE A 480 31.07 -21.50 9.98
N GLY A 481 30.11 -20.58 10.01
CA GLY A 481 30.32 -19.19 10.38
C GLY A 481 29.74 -18.92 11.75
N VAL A 482 30.43 -18.18 12.62
CA VAL A 482 29.97 -17.93 13.99
C VAL A 482 30.21 -16.50 14.42
N ALA A 483 29.16 -15.86 14.91
CA ALA A 483 29.24 -14.55 15.54
C ALA A 483 28.21 -14.45 16.67
N GLY A 484 28.69 -14.19 17.89
CA GLY A 484 27.83 -13.94 19.05
C GLY A 484 26.79 -15.03 19.31
N SER A 485 25.53 -14.73 18.99
CA SER A 485 24.37 -15.57 19.19
C SER A 485 23.86 -16.29 17.94
N ALA A 486 24.60 -16.23 16.85
CA ALA A 486 24.30 -16.93 15.60
C ALA A 486 25.47 -17.83 15.15
N ALA A 487 25.13 -18.98 14.61
CA ALA A 487 26.03 -19.86 13.88
C ALA A 487 25.35 -20.28 12.57
N LEU A 488 25.98 -20.01 11.44
CA LEU A 488 25.59 -20.51 10.12
C LEU A 488 26.34 -21.82 9.86
N ILE A 489 25.62 -22.86 9.46
CA ILE A 489 26.16 -24.17 9.11
C ILE A 489 25.85 -24.41 7.64
N GLY A 490 26.88 -24.38 6.80
CA GLY A 490 26.80 -24.70 5.38
C GLY A 490 26.71 -26.19 5.08
N HIS A 491 26.26 -26.48 3.87
CA HIS A 491 26.22 -27.80 3.26
C HIS A 491 27.51 -28.05 2.46
N ILE A 492 27.86 -29.32 2.25
CA ILE A 492 29.07 -29.72 1.51
C ILE A 492 28.73 -29.93 0.04
N GLU A 493 27.60 -30.58 -0.26
CA GLU A 493 27.11 -30.77 -1.62
C GLU A 493 26.13 -29.66 -1.98
N ASP A 494 26.05 -29.33 -3.27
CA ASP A 494 25.06 -28.39 -3.78
C ASP A 494 23.65 -29.00 -3.71
N VAL A 495 23.04 -28.91 -2.52
CA VAL A 495 21.77 -29.54 -2.18
C VAL A 495 20.69 -28.49 -1.89
N VAL A 496 19.47 -28.80 -2.33
CA VAL A 496 18.27 -28.00 -2.04
C VAL A 496 17.62 -28.40 -0.72
N ASP A 497 18.05 -29.53 -0.14
CA ASP A 497 17.55 -30.02 1.14
C ASP A 497 18.55 -30.97 1.82
N LEU A 498 18.39 -31.16 3.14
CA LEU A 498 19.20 -32.09 3.92
C LEU A 498 18.44 -32.64 5.13
N CYS A 499 18.90 -33.75 5.71
CA CYS A 499 18.33 -34.24 6.97
C CYS A 499 19.03 -33.64 8.18
N LEU A 500 18.31 -32.83 8.94
CA LEU A 500 18.81 -32.15 10.13
C LEU A 500 18.32 -32.82 11.40
N THR A 501 19.24 -33.21 12.28
CA THR A 501 18.93 -33.62 13.65
C THR A 501 19.56 -32.65 14.64
N VAL A 502 18.74 -32.08 15.52
CA VAL A 502 19.22 -31.22 16.62
C VAL A 502 19.05 -31.92 17.96
N LYS A 503 20.04 -31.81 18.84
CA LYS A 503 19.99 -32.39 20.20
C LYS A 503 20.62 -31.44 21.21
N ALA A 504 19.97 -31.26 22.36
CA ALA A 504 20.57 -30.54 23.48
C ALA A 504 20.90 -31.48 24.65
N PHE A 505 22.06 -31.31 25.28
CA PHE A 505 22.52 -32.12 26.41
C PHE A 505 22.89 -31.25 27.62
N ARG A 506 22.69 -31.76 28.83
CA ARG A 506 23.10 -31.05 30.07
C ARG A 506 24.63 -30.99 30.22
N THR A 507 25.32 -31.94 29.62
CA THR A 507 26.77 -32.11 29.68
C THR A 507 27.28 -32.46 28.28
N ALA A 508 28.57 -32.22 28.03
CA ALA A 508 29.19 -32.58 26.76
C ALA A 508 29.01 -34.08 26.46
N PRO A 509 28.35 -34.45 25.34
CA PRO A 509 28.18 -35.85 24.99
C PRO A 509 29.48 -36.44 24.42
N PRO A 510 29.61 -37.79 24.40
CA PRO A 510 30.79 -38.47 23.88
C PRO A 510 31.17 -37.99 22.48
N ARG A 511 32.47 -37.95 22.18
CA ARG A 511 32.94 -37.66 20.82
C ARG A 511 32.71 -38.88 19.93
N ARG A 512 32.25 -38.65 18.70
CA ARG A 512 32.04 -39.69 17.69
C ARG A 512 32.47 -39.15 16.32
N THR A 513 33.70 -39.45 15.95
CA THR A 513 34.28 -38.96 14.69
C THR A 513 34.13 -40.01 13.58
N ALA A 514 34.09 -41.30 13.95
CA ALA A 514 33.90 -42.39 13.01
C ALA A 514 32.57 -42.30 12.22
N GLY A 515 32.70 -42.32 10.89
CA GLY A 515 31.59 -42.28 9.94
C GLY A 515 31.02 -40.89 9.69
N TRP A 516 31.77 -39.84 10.03
CA TRP A 516 31.48 -38.44 9.73
C TRP A 516 32.66 -37.81 9.01
N GLU A 517 32.36 -36.96 8.04
CA GLU A 517 33.30 -36.30 7.15
C GLU A 517 33.82 -35.03 7.82
N GLN A 518 32.92 -34.33 8.52
CA GLN A 518 33.27 -33.17 9.31
C GLN A 518 32.70 -33.27 10.72
N VAL A 519 33.53 -32.96 11.72
CA VAL A 519 33.09 -32.79 13.11
C VAL A 519 33.74 -31.55 13.69
N ASN A 520 32.94 -30.49 13.87
CA ASN A 520 33.39 -29.18 14.31
C ASN A 520 32.66 -28.76 15.58
N GLU A 521 33.37 -28.20 16.56
CA GLU A 521 32.78 -27.66 17.78
C GLU A 521 33.09 -26.17 17.94
N VAL A 522 32.05 -25.36 17.98
CA VAL A 522 32.11 -23.89 18.01
C VAL A 522 31.39 -23.30 19.23
N PRO A 523 31.78 -22.10 19.69
CA PRO A 523 31.05 -21.40 20.74
C PRO A 523 29.77 -20.76 20.20
N ILE A 524 28.71 -20.68 21.00
CA ILE A 524 27.54 -19.84 20.71
C ILE A 524 26.96 -19.27 22.00
N VAL A 525 26.37 -18.08 21.95
CA VAL A 525 25.77 -17.42 23.10
C VAL A 525 24.25 -17.39 22.95
N SER A 526 23.53 -17.72 24.01
CA SER A 526 22.09 -17.46 24.10
C SER A 526 21.85 -16.35 25.12
N ARG A 527 21.46 -15.17 24.65
CA ARG A 527 21.23 -13.98 25.50
C ARG A 527 19.81 -13.96 26.06
N SER A 528 18.85 -14.51 25.34
CA SER A 528 17.46 -14.64 25.76
C SER A 528 17.18 -15.97 26.49
N GLY A 529 18.06 -16.96 26.33
CA GLY A 529 17.81 -18.33 26.76
C GLY A 529 17.07 -19.15 25.70
N ARG A 530 17.09 -18.70 24.44
CA ARG A 530 16.62 -19.43 23.27
C ARG A 530 17.77 -19.65 22.29
N LEU A 531 17.83 -20.85 21.74
CA LEU A 531 18.61 -21.18 20.55
C LEU A 531 17.74 -22.08 19.69
N THR A 532 17.47 -21.66 18.45
CA THR A 532 16.56 -22.36 17.55
C THR A 532 17.13 -22.40 16.14
N VAL A 533 16.59 -23.32 15.36
CA VAL A 533 16.76 -23.37 13.91
C VAL A 533 15.46 -22.83 13.30
N PRO A 534 15.51 -21.98 12.26
CA PRO A 534 14.32 -21.51 11.56
C PRO A 534 13.38 -22.64 11.16
N TYR A 535 12.10 -22.45 11.44
CA TYR A 535 11.03 -23.36 11.01
C TYR A 535 10.46 -22.83 9.70
N MET A 536 10.22 -23.73 8.75
CA MET A 536 9.46 -23.45 7.54
C MET A 536 7.99 -23.28 7.94
N GLY A 537 7.62 -22.07 8.35
CA GLY A 537 6.26 -21.72 8.77
C GLY A 537 5.28 -21.62 7.59
N GLU A 538 4.08 -21.12 7.86
CA GLU A 538 3.10 -20.79 6.81
C GLU A 538 3.71 -19.75 5.85
N GLY A 539 3.86 -20.12 4.58
CA GLY A 539 4.38 -19.24 3.53
C GLY A 539 5.91 -19.10 3.44
N GLY A 540 6.68 -19.81 4.27
CA GLY A 540 8.15 -19.80 4.19
C GLY A 540 8.68 -20.84 3.19
N GLU A 541 9.61 -20.45 2.30
CA GLU A 541 10.26 -21.35 1.33
C GLU A 541 11.52 -22.05 1.88
N VAL A 542 12.03 -21.61 3.04
CA VAL A 542 13.26 -22.13 3.66
C VAL A 542 13.07 -22.40 5.14
N GLY A 543 13.66 -23.49 5.61
CA GLY A 543 13.68 -23.83 7.03
C GLY A 543 13.51 -25.32 7.30
N ALA A 544 13.45 -25.66 8.59
CA ALA A 544 13.12 -26.99 9.03
C ALA A 544 11.65 -27.31 8.70
N GLY A 545 11.38 -28.45 8.07
CA GLY A 545 10.02 -28.92 7.77
C GLY A 545 9.20 -29.32 8.99
N ALA A 546 9.76 -29.26 10.21
CA ALA A 546 9.03 -29.46 11.45
C ALA A 546 9.57 -28.52 12.54
N PRO A 547 8.74 -28.10 13.51
CA PRO A 547 9.18 -27.21 14.59
C PRO A 547 10.38 -27.78 15.37
N MET A 548 11.46 -26.99 15.44
CA MET A 548 12.68 -27.38 16.15
C MET A 548 12.64 -26.92 17.62
N PRO A 549 13.06 -27.75 18.59
CA PRO A 549 13.00 -27.40 20.01
C PRO A 549 14.03 -26.32 20.36
N ASN A 550 13.78 -25.61 21.46
CA ASN A 550 14.79 -24.72 22.04
C ASN A 550 16.01 -25.51 22.54
N LEU A 551 17.18 -25.24 21.97
CA LEU A 551 18.43 -25.92 22.28
C LEU A 551 19.15 -25.34 23.52
N ALA A 552 18.75 -24.14 23.98
CA ALA A 552 19.31 -23.49 25.17
C ALA A 552 18.65 -24.00 26.47
N ILE A 553 18.80 -25.29 26.75
CA ILE A 553 18.13 -25.97 27.88
C ILE A 553 18.54 -25.49 29.28
N ALA A 554 19.66 -24.77 29.41
CA ALA A 554 20.12 -24.17 30.66
C ALA A 554 19.72 -22.68 30.78
N GLY A 555 18.89 -22.18 29.87
CA GLY A 555 18.50 -20.77 29.79
C GLY A 555 19.61 -19.90 29.22
N LYS A 556 19.70 -18.65 29.70
CA LYS A 556 20.69 -17.67 29.24
C LYS A 556 22.11 -18.14 29.56
N GLY A 557 23.02 -18.03 28.59
CA GLY A 557 24.42 -18.37 28.84
C GLY A 557 25.22 -18.73 27.59
N ARG A 558 26.39 -19.31 27.84
CA ARG A 558 27.29 -19.79 26.80
C ARG A 558 27.12 -21.28 26.57
N TYR A 559 27.07 -21.64 25.31
CA TYR A 559 26.90 -22.99 24.83
C TYR A 559 28.04 -23.37 23.89
N ARG A 560 28.17 -24.67 23.70
CA ARG A 560 29.00 -25.29 22.69
C ARG A 560 28.07 -25.96 21.71
N LEU A 561 28.30 -25.69 20.44
CA LEU A 561 27.58 -26.26 19.33
C LEU A 561 28.55 -27.16 18.58
N ARG A 562 28.27 -28.47 18.56
CA ARG A 562 29.05 -29.45 17.82
C ARG A 562 28.25 -29.90 16.60
N VAL A 563 28.77 -29.62 15.42
CA VAL A 563 28.20 -30.00 14.13
C VAL A 563 28.91 -31.26 13.65
N TYR A 564 28.12 -32.23 13.23
CA TYR A 564 28.59 -33.39 12.50
C TYR A 564 27.92 -33.36 11.12
N VAL A 565 28.72 -33.48 10.06
CA VAL A 565 28.23 -33.51 8.68
C VAL A 565 28.72 -34.78 8.00
N ARG A 566 27.82 -35.45 7.28
CA ARG A 566 28.16 -36.57 6.43
C ARG A 566 27.40 -36.55 5.12
N VAL A 567 28.03 -37.08 4.08
CA VAL A 567 27.51 -37.13 2.73
C VAL A 567 27.30 -38.58 2.33
N GLY A 568 26.09 -38.90 1.87
CA GLY A 568 25.71 -40.27 1.50
C GLY A 568 24.74 -40.24 0.33
N ASN A 569 23.64 -41.00 0.44
CA ASN A 569 22.53 -40.87 -0.51
C ASN A 569 21.79 -39.53 -0.34
N GLU A 570 21.92 -38.91 0.83
CA GLU A 570 21.44 -37.58 1.19
C GLU A 570 22.44 -36.98 2.19
N GLU A 571 22.61 -35.65 2.19
CA GLU A 571 23.43 -34.97 3.18
C GLU A 571 22.72 -34.97 4.54
N GLN A 572 23.48 -35.28 5.61
CA GLN A 572 22.92 -35.42 6.96
C GLN A 572 23.72 -34.63 7.98
N HIS A 573 23.02 -33.78 8.73
CA HIS A 573 23.60 -32.94 9.76
C HIS A 573 23.10 -33.37 11.13
N LEU A 574 24.01 -33.47 12.08
CA LEU A 574 23.70 -33.61 13.49
C LEU A 574 24.28 -32.41 14.25
N VAL A 575 23.42 -31.58 14.80
CA VAL A 575 23.79 -30.42 15.63
C VAL A 575 23.54 -30.74 17.09
N VAL A 576 24.59 -30.63 17.88
CA VAL A 576 24.57 -30.97 19.29
C VAL A 576 24.93 -29.75 20.13
N VAL A 577 24.02 -29.32 20.99
CA VAL A 577 24.19 -28.14 21.85
C VAL A 577 24.31 -28.56 23.31
N PHE A 578 25.29 -28.01 24.03
CA PHE A 578 25.44 -28.25 25.47
C PHE A 578 26.09 -27.06 26.16
N PRO A 579 25.84 -26.83 27.47
CA PRO A 579 26.47 -25.74 28.21
C PRO A 579 28.00 -25.83 28.18
N GLY A 580 28.68 -24.71 27.95
CA GLY A 580 30.13 -24.66 28.01
C GLY A 580 30.72 -23.28 27.77
N ALA A 581 31.76 -22.93 28.55
CA ALA A 581 32.34 -21.59 28.56
C ALA A 581 33.49 -21.39 27.55
N SER A 582 33.97 -22.46 26.90
CA SER A 582 35.08 -22.39 25.95
C SER A 582 34.73 -21.53 24.74
N ARG A 583 35.64 -20.61 24.39
CA ARG A 583 35.56 -19.77 23.19
C ARG A 583 36.31 -20.34 21.99
N LYS A 584 37.02 -21.46 22.16
CA LYS A 584 37.85 -22.03 21.10
C LYS A 584 37.00 -22.77 20.06
N ARG A 585 37.25 -22.58 18.78
CA ARG A 585 36.83 -23.55 17.74
C ARG A 585 37.68 -24.82 17.88
N LEU A 586 37.07 -25.98 17.73
CA LEU A 586 37.76 -27.27 17.73
C LEU A 586 37.33 -28.05 16.49
N GLN A 587 38.27 -28.36 15.62
CA GLN A 587 38.08 -29.34 14.56
C GLN A 587 38.47 -30.72 15.10
N LEU A 588 37.53 -31.65 15.12
CA LEU A 588 37.76 -33.02 15.55
C LEU A 588 38.02 -33.85 14.30
N LYS A 589 39.23 -34.42 14.20
CA LYS A 589 39.59 -35.28 13.06
C LYS A 589 38.70 -36.55 13.06
N PRO A 590 38.09 -36.91 11.93
CA PRO A 590 37.36 -38.17 11.71
C PRO A 590 38.08 -39.40 12.27
#